data_AF-A0A2C9XY15-F1
#
_entry.id   AF-A0A2C9XY15-F1
#
_cell.length_a   1.000
_cell.length_b   1.000
_cell.length_c   1.000
_cell.angle_alpha   90.00
_cell.angle_beta   90.00
_cell.angle_gamma   90.00
#
_symmetry.space_group_name_H-M   'P 1'
#
loop_
_entity.id
_entity.type
_entity.pdbx_description
1 polymer ?
#
loop_
_entity_poly.entity_id
_entity_poly.type
_entity_poly.pdbx_seq_one_letter_code
_entity_poly.pdbx_strand_id
1 'polypeptide(L)'
;MLAFYYEKSFEGILCAVFDAFKLKKMPECLLATGQIEPLLVTDRHYVEFREFKYERVRVALLKKLSKTALRQLMYVWLSELPDSDLIIFRYICKVFKTTKSIETDFADPDVLTVREIAKKVSNERHRILEFIRFNAIKNPLKKPYEQVSDDNENDESEKIYFSIIGPIYNVLPLVLTFFKERFADQKWAIYDEKRQYGYVYDLNSIEQVSLIDKDDLIINSQVNQNYLTEDEALFQTMWLRYCNAITIKERINPKLQRQHMPSRFWRYLPEMKLAVKEHNGI
;
A
#
# COMPACT_ATOMS: atom_id res chain seq x y z
N MET A 1 8.11 -31.26 -13.06
CA MET A 1 7.44 -30.09 -12.46
C MET A 1 6.64 -29.36 -13.53
N LEU A 2 5.37 -29.04 -13.25
CA LEU A 2 4.51 -28.26 -14.15
C LEU A 2 4.55 -26.77 -13.79
N ALA A 3 4.86 -25.92 -14.77
CA ALA A 3 4.92 -24.47 -14.61
C ALA A 3 3.82 -23.77 -15.41
N PHE A 4 3.12 -22.83 -14.76
CA PHE A 4 2.16 -21.95 -15.41
C PHE A 4 2.74 -20.54 -15.56
N TYR A 5 2.72 -20.01 -16.78
CA TYR A 5 3.16 -18.64 -17.09
C TYR A 5 1.97 -17.71 -17.25
N TYR A 6 2.03 -16.53 -16.64
CA TYR A 6 0.95 -15.54 -16.71
C TYR A 6 1.46 -14.11 -16.50
N GLU A 7 0.60 -13.12 -16.73
CA GLU A 7 0.93 -11.68 -16.75
C GLU A 7 1.13 -11.02 -15.36
N LYS A 8 1.32 -11.79 -14.27
CA LYS A 8 1.48 -11.27 -12.90
C LYS A 8 0.39 -10.28 -12.47
N SER A 9 -0.86 -10.57 -12.86
CA SER A 9 -2.07 -9.88 -12.39
C SER A 9 -2.94 -10.79 -11.52
N PHE A 10 -3.74 -10.22 -10.62
CA PHE A 10 -4.63 -11.02 -9.78
C PHE A 10 -5.68 -11.75 -10.62
N GLU A 11 -6.18 -11.10 -11.67
CA GLU A 11 -7.11 -11.66 -12.65
C GLU A 11 -6.49 -12.83 -13.43
N GLY A 12 -5.19 -12.73 -13.73
CA GLY A 12 -4.41 -13.80 -14.34
C GLY A 12 -4.32 -15.04 -13.45
N ILE A 13 -4.21 -14.88 -12.11
CA ILE A 13 -4.26 -16.01 -11.17
C ILE A 13 -5.63 -16.71 -11.25
N LEU A 14 -6.73 -15.96 -11.32
CA LEU A 14 -8.05 -16.57 -11.44
C LEU A 14 -8.23 -17.31 -12.77
N CYS A 15 -7.68 -16.77 -13.87
CA CYS A 15 -7.63 -17.49 -15.14
C CYS A 15 -6.78 -18.78 -15.05
N ALA A 16 -5.66 -18.74 -14.33
CA ALA A 16 -4.82 -19.90 -14.09
C ALA A 16 -5.58 -20.99 -13.31
N VAL A 17 -6.37 -20.60 -12.30
CA VAL A 17 -7.25 -21.53 -11.56
C VAL A 17 -8.24 -22.19 -12.52
N PHE A 18 -8.89 -21.41 -13.39
CA PHE A 18 -9.82 -21.97 -14.38
C PHE A 18 -9.15 -23.02 -15.28
N ASP A 19 -7.99 -22.68 -15.84
CA ASP A 19 -7.24 -23.57 -16.73
C ASP A 19 -6.77 -24.84 -16.00
N ALA A 20 -6.34 -24.72 -14.73
CA ALA A 20 -5.93 -25.87 -13.93
C ALA A 20 -7.07 -26.88 -13.71
N PHE A 21 -8.29 -26.41 -13.44
CA PHE A 21 -9.46 -27.28 -13.34
C PHE A 21 -9.91 -27.85 -14.69
N LYS A 22 -9.85 -27.06 -15.77
CA LYS A 22 -10.23 -27.50 -17.12
C LYS A 22 -9.29 -28.57 -17.67
N LEU A 23 -7.99 -28.37 -17.49
CA LEU A 23 -6.93 -29.28 -17.96
C LEU A 23 -6.68 -30.43 -16.99
N LYS A 24 -7.25 -30.38 -15.77
CA LYS A 24 -6.96 -31.29 -14.65
C LYS A 24 -5.47 -31.37 -14.32
N LYS A 25 -4.75 -30.26 -14.54
CA LYS A 25 -3.31 -30.13 -14.32
C LYS A 25 -3.09 -29.04 -13.26
N MET A 26 -2.43 -29.38 -12.15
CA MET A 26 -2.16 -28.45 -11.05
C MET A 26 -0.69 -28.02 -11.10
N PRO A 27 -0.39 -26.72 -11.32
CA PRO A 27 0.98 -26.25 -11.36
C PRO A 27 1.65 -26.34 -9.99
N GLU A 28 2.94 -26.61 -10.00
CA GLU A 28 3.82 -26.54 -8.82
C GLU A 28 4.43 -25.13 -8.67
N CYS A 29 4.48 -24.35 -9.75
CA CYS A 29 4.92 -22.95 -9.72
C CYS A 29 4.12 -22.06 -10.69
N LEU A 30 4.01 -20.79 -10.31
CA LEU A 30 3.41 -19.72 -11.11
C LEU A 30 4.47 -18.65 -11.40
N LEU A 31 4.85 -18.54 -12.66
CA LEU A 31 5.95 -17.69 -13.12
C LEU A 31 5.43 -16.55 -14.00
N ALA A 32 6.12 -15.41 -13.95
CA ALA A 32 5.91 -14.34 -14.92
C ALA A 32 6.50 -14.74 -16.27
N THR A 33 5.96 -14.20 -17.35
CA THR A 33 6.62 -14.24 -18.66
C THR A 33 8.00 -13.59 -18.57
N GLY A 34 9.06 -14.35 -18.86
CA GLY A 34 10.45 -13.89 -18.78
C GLY A 34 11.17 -14.13 -17.44
N GLN A 35 10.53 -14.72 -16.44
CA GLN A 35 11.24 -15.20 -15.24
C GLN A 35 12.10 -16.42 -15.54
N ILE A 36 13.23 -16.54 -14.83
CA ILE A 36 14.14 -17.69 -14.94
C ILE A 36 13.40 -18.94 -14.48
N GLU A 37 13.38 -19.94 -15.35
CA GLU A 37 12.73 -21.20 -15.06
C GLU A 37 13.56 -22.04 -14.08
N PRO A 38 12.92 -22.73 -13.12
CA PRO A 38 13.58 -23.76 -12.34
C PRO A 38 14.10 -24.90 -13.24
N LEU A 39 15.27 -25.46 -12.89
CA LEU A 39 15.95 -26.52 -13.66
C LEU A 39 15.11 -27.78 -13.94
N LEU A 40 14.08 -28.06 -13.13
CA LEU A 40 13.29 -29.29 -13.20
C LEU A 40 11.91 -29.12 -13.88
N VAL A 41 11.67 -27.98 -14.55
CA VAL A 41 10.42 -27.76 -15.31
C VAL A 41 10.38 -28.70 -16.50
N THR A 42 9.30 -29.49 -16.58
CA THR A 42 9.10 -30.53 -17.60
C THR A 42 7.98 -30.17 -18.56
N ASP A 43 6.91 -29.59 -18.00
CA ASP A 43 5.73 -29.13 -18.74
C ASP A 43 5.52 -27.63 -18.49
N ARG A 44 5.17 -26.91 -19.55
CA ARG A 44 4.85 -25.47 -19.51
C ARG A 44 3.44 -25.24 -20.03
N HIS A 45 2.67 -24.39 -19.35
CA HIS A 45 1.37 -23.92 -19.82
C HIS A 45 1.30 -22.40 -19.73
N TYR A 46 0.92 -21.76 -20.82
CA TYR A 46 0.75 -20.31 -20.86
C TYR A 46 -0.72 -19.97 -20.61
N VAL A 47 -0.96 -19.22 -19.55
CA VAL A 47 -2.29 -18.77 -19.15
C VAL A 47 -2.58 -17.46 -19.88
N GLU A 48 -3.48 -17.53 -20.84
CA GLU A 48 -4.03 -16.36 -21.51
C GLU A 48 -5.15 -15.75 -20.67
N PHE A 49 -5.08 -14.44 -20.43
CA PHE A 49 -6.17 -13.69 -19.81
C PHE A 49 -7.38 -13.68 -20.74
N ARG A 50 -8.51 -14.17 -20.23
CA ARG A 50 -9.82 -14.07 -20.89
C ARG A 50 -10.87 -13.71 -19.87
N GLU A 51 -11.62 -12.64 -20.12
CA GLU A 51 -12.63 -12.11 -19.20
C GLU A 51 -13.64 -13.16 -18.76
N PHE A 52 -14.10 -14.02 -19.68
CA PHE A 52 -15.01 -15.13 -19.34
C PHE A 52 -14.44 -16.11 -18.30
N LYS A 53 -13.13 -16.43 -18.37
CA LYS A 53 -12.48 -17.34 -17.41
C LYS A 53 -12.44 -16.67 -16.03
N TYR A 54 -12.02 -15.41 -16.00
CA TYR A 54 -11.94 -14.58 -14.81
C TYR A 54 -13.31 -14.47 -14.12
N GLU A 55 -14.35 -14.01 -14.84
CA GLU A 55 -15.68 -13.79 -14.27
C GLU A 55 -16.29 -15.07 -13.70
N ARG A 56 -16.12 -16.20 -14.40
CA ARG A 56 -16.65 -17.48 -13.92
C ARG A 56 -16.03 -17.89 -12.58
N VAL A 57 -14.72 -17.74 -12.43
CA VAL A 57 -14.02 -18.06 -11.17
C VAL A 57 -14.38 -17.04 -10.10
N ARG A 58 -14.39 -15.75 -10.43
CA ARG A 58 -14.77 -14.66 -9.53
C ARG A 58 -16.15 -14.87 -8.92
N VAL A 59 -17.18 -15.11 -9.74
CA VAL A 59 -18.56 -15.34 -9.27
C VAL A 59 -18.63 -16.58 -8.37
N ALA A 60 -17.95 -17.67 -8.73
CA ALA A 60 -17.93 -18.87 -7.91
C ALA A 60 -17.23 -18.65 -6.56
N LEU A 61 -16.17 -17.86 -6.55
CA LEU A 61 -15.38 -17.52 -5.37
C LEU A 61 -16.16 -16.59 -4.43
N LEU A 62 -16.86 -15.59 -4.96
CA LEU A 62 -17.77 -14.71 -4.20
C LEU A 62 -18.93 -15.47 -3.53
N LYS A 63 -19.39 -16.58 -4.12
CA LYS A 63 -20.45 -17.44 -3.55
C LYS A 63 -19.94 -18.37 -2.45
N LYS A 64 -18.67 -18.80 -2.53
CA LYS A 64 -18.08 -19.76 -1.59
C LYS A 64 -17.38 -19.12 -0.40
N LEU A 65 -16.84 -17.92 -0.55
CA LEU A 65 -16.04 -17.24 0.48
C LEU A 65 -16.75 -16.05 1.11
N SER A 66 -16.45 -15.83 2.39
CA SER A 66 -16.85 -14.64 3.12
C SER A 66 -16.11 -13.39 2.62
N LYS A 67 -16.69 -12.21 2.89
CA LYS A 67 -16.04 -10.91 2.62
C LYS A 67 -14.68 -10.78 3.32
N THR A 68 -14.53 -11.42 4.48
CA THR A 68 -13.28 -11.46 5.25
C THR A 68 -12.22 -12.29 4.57
N ALA A 69 -12.54 -13.49 4.08
CA ALA A 69 -11.59 -14.34 3.36
C ALA A 69 -11.16 -13.73 2.02
N LEU A 70 -12.10 -13.13 1.29
CA LEU A 70 -11.81 -12.36 0.08
C LEU A 70 -10.80 -11.24 0.35
N ARG A 71 -10.99 -10.49 1.44
CA ARG A 71 -10.06 -9.44 1.86
C ARG A 71 -8.69 -9.99 2.25
N GLN A 72 -8.63 -11.15 2.90
CA GLN A 72 -7.36 -11.80 3.20
C GLN A 72 -6.60 -12.17 1.93
N LEU A 73 -7.27 -12.71 0.91
CA LEU A 73 -6.63 -12.99 -0.38
C LEU A 73 -6.07 -11.72 -1.04
N MET A 74 -6.81 -10.61 -0.99
CA MET A 74 -6.32 -9.31 -1.43
C MET A 74 -5.10 -8.85 -0.63
N TYR A 75 -5.09 -9.06 0.69
CA TYR A 75 -3.94 -8.71 1.52
C TYR A 75 -2.72 -9.57 1.18
N VAL A 76 -2.89 -10.86 0.92
CA VAL A 76 -1.78 -11.73 0.48
C VAL A 76 -1.23 -11.27 -0.87
N TRP A 77 -2.09 -10.88 -1.80
CA TRP A 77 -1.66 -10.34 -3.09
C TRP A 77 -0.83 -9.06 -2.91
N LEU A 78 -1.33 -8.13 -2.10
CA LEU A 78 -0.67 -6.87 -1.76
C LEU A 78 0.57 -7.03 -0.85
N SER A 79 0.88 -8.25 -0.40
CA SER A 79 2.10 -8.49 0.36
C SER A 79 3.35 -8.50 -0.51
N GLU A 80 3.22 -8.76 -1.82
CA GLU A 80 4.35 -8.85 -2.78
C GLU A 80 5.47 -9.81 -2.31
N LEU A 81 5.14 -10.76 -1.44
CA LEU A 81 6.07 -11.79 -0.99
C LEU A 81 6.31 -12.81 -2.11
N PRO A 82 7.49 -13.46 -2.14
CA PRO A 82 7.72 -14.57 -3.06
C PRO A 82 6.65 -15.65 -2.82
N ASP A 83 6.20 -16.28 -3.90
CA ASP A 83 5.17 -17.32 -3.91
C ASP A 83 3.78 -16.93 -3.39
N SER A 84 3.51 -15.64 -3.12
CA SER A 84 2.16 -15.15 -2.77
C SER A 84 1.10 -15.67 -3.73
N ASP A 85 1.44 -15.69 -5.00
CA ASP A 85 0.55 -16.04 -6.12
C ASP A 85 0.18 -17.52 -6.06
N LEU A 86 1.16 -18.37 -5.75
CA LEU A 86 0.98 -19.81 -5.61
C LEU A 86 0.22 -20.17 -4.34
N ILE A 87 0.44 -19.43 -3.24
CA ILE A 87 -0.33 -19.58 -2.00
C ILE A 87 -1.80 -19.24 -2.28
N ILE A 88 -2.09 -18.12 -2.93
CA ILE A 88 -3.45 -17.72 -3.35
C ILE A 88 -4.06 -18.79 -4.25
N PHE A 89 -3.34 -19.24 -5.27
CA PHE A 89 -3.80 -20.27 -6.19
C PHE A 89 -4.18 -21.56 -5.47
N ARG A 90 -3.29 -22.08 -4.62
CA ARG A 90 -3.53 -23.31 -3.84
C ARG A 90 -4.73 -23.15 -2.92
N TYR A 91 -4.83 -22.03 -2.21
CA TYR A 91 -5.97 -21.73 -1.36
C TYR A 91 -7.28 -21.78 -2.15
N ILE A 92 -7.36 -21.09 -3.29
CA ILE A 92 -8.56 -21.06 -4.14
C ILE A 92 -8.90 -22.47 -4.66
N CYS A 93 -7.90 -23.25 -5.08
CA CYS A 93 -8.12 -24.63 -5.50
C CYS A 93 -8.71 -25.50 -4.38
N LYS A 94 -8.25 -25.34 -3.13
CA LYS A 94 -8.80 -26.04 -1.97
C LYS A 94 -10.24 -25.64 -1.67
N VAL A 95 -10.57 -24.34 -1.79
CA VAL A 95 -11.95 -23.83 -1.66
C VAL A 95 -12.88 -24.49 -2.67
N PHE A 96 -12.42 -24.69 -3.91
CA PHE A 96 -13.26 -25.33 -4.93
C PHE A 96 -13.39 -26.84 -4.77
N LYS A 97 -12.33 -27.53 -4.33
CA LYS A 97 -12.35 -28.99 -4.08
C LYS A 97 -13.21 -29.38 -2.87
N THR A 98 -13.32 -28.51 -1.87
CA THR A 98 -14.04 -28.80 -0.63
C THR A 98 -15.49 -28.29 -0.68
N THR A 99 -16.41 -29.04 -0.07
CA THR A 99 -17.83 -28.65 0.07
C THR A 99 -18.05 -27.76 1.28
N LYS A 100 -17.30 -27.97 2.35
CA LYS A 100 -17.30 -27.16 3.57
C LYS A 100 -16.36 -25.96 3.44
N SER A 101 -16.60 -24.93 4.26
CA SER A 101 -15.70 -23.78 4.37
C SER A 101 -14.36 -24.20 4.97
N ILE A 102 -13.26 -23.78 4.34
CA ILE A 102 -11.88 -24.03 4.81
C ILE A 102 -11.30 -22.82 5.56
N GLU A 103 -12.06 -21.72 5.71
CA GLU A 103 -11.56 -20.43 6.22
C GLU A 103 -10.99 -20.53 7.65
N THR A 104 -11.48 -21.49 8.43
CA THR A 104 -11.07 -21.73 9.82
C THR A 104 -10.28 -23.03 9.99
N ASP A 105 -9.89 -23.69 8.90
CA ASP A 105 -9.09 -24.90 8.96
C ASP A 105 -7.61 -24.58 9.16
N PHE A 106 -7.25 -24.20 10.39
CA PHE A 106 -5.88 -23.79 10.74
C PHE A 106 -4.89 -24.95 10.78
N ALA A 107 -5.34 -26.19 10.60
CA ALA A 107 -4.47 -27.34 10.43
C ALA A 107 -3.85 -27.37 9.02
N ASP A 108 -4.48 -26.73 8.04
CA ASP A 108 -3.96 -26.62 6.69
C ASP A 108 -2.89 -25.50 6.59
N PRO A 109 -1.69 -25.81 6.07
CA PRO A 109 -0.59 -24.85 6.02
C PRO A 109 -0.86 -23.67 5.07
N ASP A 110 -1.62 -23.87 3.98
CA ASP A 110 -1.94 -22.78 3.05
C ASP A 110 -2.96 -21.82 3.67
N VAL A 111 -3.92 -22.33 4.44
CA VAL A 111 -4.90 -21.48 5.17
C VAL A 111 -4.19 -20.66 6.25
N LEU A 112 -3.28 -21.28 7.02
CA LEU A 112 -2.53 -20.62 8.06
C LEU A 112 -1.62 -19.51 7.49
N THR A 113 -0.88 -19.80 6.43
CA THR A 113 0.02 -18.83 5.78
C THR A 113 -0.74 -17.64 5.21
N VAL A 114 -1.89 -17.86 4.54
CA VAL A 114 -2.77 -16.78 4.07
C VAL A 114 -3.18 -15.86 5.23
N ARG A 115 -3.61 -16.44 6.35
CA ARG A 115 -4.02 -15.67 7.54
C ARG A 115 -2.87 -14.88 8.15
N GLU A 116 -1.69 -15.47 8.27
CA GLU A 116 -0.52 -14.81 8.84
C GLU A 116 -0.04 -13.63 7.99
N ILE A 117 0.08 -13.83 6.68
CA ILE A 117 0.45 -12.76 5.74
C ILE A 117 -0.61 -11.66 5.77
N ALA A 118 -1.89 -12.03 5.70
CA ALA A 118 -2.98 -11.06 5.77
C ALA A 118 -2.96 -10.24 7.09
N LYS A 119 -2.61 -10.87 8.22
CA LYS A 119 -2.45 -10.17 9.50
C LYS A 119 -1.28 -9.17 9.46
N LYS A 120 -0.14 -9.54 8.88
CA LYS A 120 1.03 -8.66 8.73
C LYS A 120 0.69 -7.44 7.87
N VAL A 121 0.03 -7.63 6.74
CA VAL A 121 -0.41 -6.55 5.83
C VAL A 121 -1.47 -5.67 6.48
N SER A 122 -2.42 -6.26 7.20
CA SER A 122 -3.41 -5.50 7.96
C SER A 122 -2.77 -4.62 9.04
N ASN A 123 -1.81 -5.16 9.80
CA ASN A 123 -1.10 -4.38 10.81
C ASN A 123 -0.33 -3.22 10.17
N GLU A 124 0.32 -3.47 9.03
CA GLU A 124 1.01 -2.42 8.26
C GLU A 124 0.06 -1.32 7.80
N ARG A 125 -1.12 -1.69 7.29
CA ARG A 125 -2.18 -0.75 6.94
C ARG A 125 -2.54 0.13 8.13
N HIS A 126 -2.77 -0.45 9.32
CA HIS A 126 -3.07 0.33 10.53
C HIS A 126 -1.93 1.28 10.89
N ARG A 127 -0.66 0.85 10.76
CA ARG A 127 0.49 1.75 11.01
C ARG A 127 0.51 2.94 10.06
N ILE A 128 0.17 2.76 8.79
CA ILE A 128 0.06 3.87 7.84
C ILE A 128 -1.05 4.83 8.25
N LEU A 129 -2.21 4.33 8.67
CA LEU A 129 -3.29 5.18 9.17
C LEU A 129 -2.87 6.01 10.40
N GLU A 130 -2.05 5.45 11.30
CA GLU A 130 -1.57 6.11 12.52
C GLU A 130 -0.46 7.15 12.26
N PHE A 131 0.48 6.83 11.37
CA PHE A 131 1.74 7.57 11.23
C PHE A 131 1.86 8.42 9.98
N ILE A 132 0.86 8.43 9.11
CA ILE A 132 0.89 9.38 7.98
C ILE A 132 0.93 10.82 8.50
N ARG A 133 1.72 11.66 7.84
CA ARG A 133 1.80 13.09 8.11
C ARG A 133 1.78 13.81 6.78
N PHE A 134 0.95 14.83 6.71
CA PHE A 134 0.81 15.64 5.51
C PHE A 134 1.59 16.93 5.69
N ASN A 135 2.27 17.33 4.63
CA ASN A 135 2.88 18.65 4.50
C ASN A 135 2.06 19.44 3.48
N ALA A 136 1.82 20.71 3.75
CA ALA A 136 1.22 21.60 2.79
C ALA A 136 2.22 22.01 1.71
N ILE A 137 1.89 21.73 0.45
CA ILE A 137 2.66 22.19 -0.72
C ILE A 137 1.83 23.15 -1.56
N LYS A 138 2.51 24.12 -2.19
CA LYS A 138 1.92 24.93 -3.26
C LYS A 138 1.68 24.01 -4.46
N ASN A 139 0.50 24.08 -5.07
CA ASN A 139 0.10 23.19 -6.16
C ASN A 139 1.03 23.39 -7.38
N PRO A 140 1.86 22.39 -7.76
CA PRO A 140 2.77 22.53 -8.89
C PRO A 140 2.06 22.47 -10.27
N LEU A 141 0.74 22.21 -10.31
CA LEU A 141 -0.03 22.04 -11.55
C LEU A 141 -0.45 23.37 -12.21
N LYS A 142 -0.27 24.53 -11.57
CA LYS A 142 -0.38 25.82 -12.28
C LYS A 142 0.93 26.12 -13.01
N LYS A 143 0.84 26.25 -14.33
CA LYS A 143 1.97 26.70 -15.17
C LYS A 143 2.40 28.11 -14.72
N PRO A 144 3.71 28.43 -14.71
CA PRO A 144 4.25 29.73 -14.28
C PRO A 144 3.85 30.95 -15.14
N TYR A 145 2.90 30.80 -16.08
CA TYR A 145 2.50 31.82 -17.05
C TYR A 145 1.03 32.27 -16.93
N GLU A 146 0.25 31.75 -15.99
CA GLU A 146 -1.04 32.35 -15.65
C GLU A 146 -0.79 33.48 -14.65
N GLN A 147 -0.80 34.70 -15.17
CA GLN A 147 -0.62 35.94 -14.42
C GLN A 147 -1.61 36.03 -13.26
N VAL A 148 -1.04 36.39 -12.12
CA VAL A 148 -1.70 36.96 -10.95
C VAL A 148 -2.72 38.01 -11.42
N SER A 149 -4.00 37.70 -11.28
CA SER A 149 -5.00 38.73 -11.08
C SER A 149 -5.01 39.03 -9.60
N ASP A 150 -4.46 40.19 -9.24
CA ASP A 150 -4.67 40.86 -7.96
C ASP A 150 -6.17 40.86 -7.63
N ASP A 151 -6.47 40.76 -6.34
CA ASP A 151 -7.81 40.76 -5.73
C ASP A 151 -8.47 39.37 -5.61
N ASN A 152 -7.95 38.53 -4.70
CA ASN A 152 -8.76 37.75 -3.74
C ASN A 152 -7.84 37.09 -2.68
N GLU A 153 -7.96 37.55 -1.44
CA GLU A 153 -7.25 37.11 -0.23
C GLU A 153 -7.56 35.66 0.23
N ASN A 154 -8.10 34.79 -0.64
CA ASN A 154 -8.44 33.41 -0.32
C ASN A 154 -7.65 32.43 -1.21
N ASP A 155 -6.35 32.37 -0.96
CA ASP A 155 -5.37 31.50 -1.64
C ASP A 155 -5.38 30.04 -1.12
N GLU A 156 -6.48 29.61 -0.47
CA GLU A 156 -6.66 28.23 0.01
C GLU A 156 -6.85 27.22 -1.13
N SER A 157 -7.20 27.70 -2.33
CA SER A 157 -7.44 26.86 -3.51
C SER A 157 -6.17 26.26 -4.14
N GLU A 158 -5.00 26.76 -3.75
CA GLU A 158 -3.68 26.39 -4.29
C GLU A 158 -2.91 25.41 -3.41
N LYS A 159 -3.47 24.99 -2.28
CA LYS A 159 -2.79 24.11 -1.32
C LYS A 159 -3.14 22.64 -1.55
N ILE A 160 -2.11 21.80 -1.67
CA ILE A 160 -2.25 20.34 -1.70
C ILE A 160 -1.52 19.77 -0.47
N TYR A 161 -2.17 18.83 0.21
CA TYR A 161 -1.56 18.09 1.32
C TYR A 161 -0.81 16.88 0.78
N PHE A 162 0.51 16.93 0.80
CA PHE A 162 1.35 15.85 0.27
C PHE A 162 1.97 15.05 1.41
N SER A 163 1.90 13.71 1.31
CA SER A 163 2.53 12.79 2.25
C SER A 163 3.40 11.78 1.51
N ILE A 164 4.57 11.50 2.07
CA ILE A 164 5.48 10.44 1.62
C ILE A 164 5.39 9.28 2.61
N ILE A 165 5.28 8.07 2.08
CA ILE A 165 5.29 6.84 2.88
C ILE A 165 6.26 5.81 2.27
N GLY A 166 6.77 4.90 3.12
CA GLY A 166 7.60 3.77 2.68
C GLY A 166 7.19 2.46 3.37
N PRO A 167 5.95 1.98 3.17
CA PRO A 167 5.46 0.78 3.83
C PRO A 167 6.25 -0.47 3.43
N ILE A 168 6.20 -1.54 4.23
CA ILE A 168 6.78 -2.84 3.83
C ILE A 168 5.92 -3.46 2.73
N TYR A 169 4.61 -3.55 2.95
CA TYR A 169 3.65 -4.14 2.01
C TYR A 169 2.91 -3.06 1.22
N ASN A 170 2.27 -3.47 0.13
CA ASN A 170 1.48 -2.57 -0.71
C ASN A 170 0.13 -2.24 -0.06
N VAL A 171 0.14 -1.39 0.95
CA VAL A 171 -1.06 -1.04 1.71
C VAL A 171 -1.74 0.23 1.23
N LEU A 172 -1.11 0.98 0.33
CA LEU A 172 -1.59 2.28 -0.11
C LEU A 172 -3.02 2.20 -0.70
N PRO A 173 -3.36 1.24 -1.58
CA PRO A 173 -4.74 1.10 -2.08
C PRO A 173 -5.77 0.81 -0.97
N LEU A 174 -5.34 0.25 0.17
CA LEU A 174 -6.21 -0.14 1.28
C LEU A 174 -6.54 0.99 2.26
N VAL A 175 -5.83 2.12 2.16
CA VAL A 175 -6.02 3.28 3.05
C VAL A 175 -6.77 4.43 2.38
N LEU A 176 -6.91 4.40 1.05
CA LEU A 176 -7.52 5.47 0.26
C LEU A 176 -8.93 5.85 0.72
N THR A 177 -9.79 4.87 0.98
CA THR A 177 -11.16 5.12 1.41
C THR A 177 -11.21 5.85 2.75
N PHE A 178 -10.31 5.50 3.68
CA PHE A 178 -10.22 6.15 4.98
C PHE A 178 -9.81 7.62 4.84
N PHE A 179 -8.81 7.92 4.02
CA PHE A 179 -8.37 9.30 3.81
C PHE A 179 -9.39 10.13 3.06
N LYS A 180 -10.09 9.54 2.08
CA LYS A 180 -11.20 10.19 1.38
C LYS A 180 -12.32 10.58 2.34
N GLU A 181 -12.73 9.66 3.23
CA GLU A 181 -13.81 9.92 4.19
C GLU A 181 -13.39 10.92 5.28
N ARG A 182 -12.12 10.87 5.72
CA ARG A 182 -11.61 11.71 6.80
C ARG A 182 -11.25 13.13 6.35
N PHE A 183 -10.70 13.29 5.15
CA PHE A 183 -10.23 14.54 4.57
C PHE A 183 -10.99 14.79 3.26
N ALA A 184 -12.31 14.84 3.35
CA ALA A 184 -13.19 14.98 2.18
C ALA A 184 -13.17 16.40 1.59
N ASP A 185 -12.83 17.39 2.41
CA ASP A 185 -12.80 18.83 2.14
C ASP A 185 -11.44 19.32 1.65
N GLN A 186 -10.42 18.47 1.62
CA GLN A 186 -9.04 18.84 1.32
C GLN A 186 -8.47 18.03 0.17
N LYS A 187 -7.70 18.68 -0.70
CA LYS A 187 -6.92 17.99 -1.74
C LYS A 187 -5.68 17.38 -1.10
N TRP A 188 -5.47 16.09 -1.31
CA TRP A 188 -4.33 15.39 -0.75
C TRP A 188 -3.69 14.44 -1.76
N ALA A 189 -2.41 14.17 -1.56
CA ALA A 189 -1.63 13.26 -2.36
C ALA A 189 -0.76 12.40 -1.43
N ILE A 190 -0.79 11.08 -1.63
CA ILE A 190 0.01 10.13 -0.86
C ILE A 190 0.89 9.36 -1.82
N TYR A 191 2.20 9.39 -1.58
CA TYR A 191 3.20 8.79 -2.45
C TYR A 191 3.97 7.67 -1.73
N ASP A 192 4.04 6.47 -2.34
CA ASP A 192 4.89 5.38 -1.87
C ASP A 192 6.28 5.50 -2.53
N GLU A 193 7.29 5.84 -1.73
CA GLU A 193 8.66 6.03 -2.21
C GLU A 193 9.31 4.73 -2.72
N LYS A 194 8.92 3.57 -2.18
CA LYS A 194 9.53 2.29 -2.55
C LYS A 194 8.99 1.77 -3.88
N ARG A 195 7.68 1.87 -4.05
CA ARG A 195 6.98 1.38 -5.26
C ARG A 195 6.81 2.44 -6.32
N GLN A 196 7.19 3.68 -6.00
CA GLN A 196 7.32 4.77 -6.95
C GLN A 196 6.01 5.27 -7.58
N TYR A 197 4.88 5.01 -6.93
CA TYR A 197 3.57 5.51 -7.34
C TYR A 197 2.82 6.08 -6.14
N GLY A 198 1.81 6.90 -6.41
CA GLY A 198 0.96 7.50 -5.41
C GLY A 198 -0.48 7.62 -5.88
N TYR A 199 -1.31 8.19 -5.01
CA TYR A 199 -2.66 8.58 -5.33
C TYR A 199 -2.90 10.05 -4.99
N VAL A 200 -3.63 10.74 -5.85
CA VAL A 200 -4.05 12.13 -5.68
C VAL A 200 -5.57 12.17 -5.55
N TYR A 201 -6.07 12.99 -4.64
CA TYR A 201 -7.48 13.23 -4.42
C TYR A 201 -7.83 14.69 -4.72
N ASP A 202 -8.61 14.89 -5.79
CA ASP A 202 -9.04 16.20 -6.27
C ASP A 202 -10.47 16.55 -5.81
N LEU A 203 -10.86 16.13 -4.61
CA LEU A 203 -12.20 16.29 -3.99
C LEU A 203 -13.33 15.43 -4.62
N ASN A 204 -13.14 14.94 -5.84
CA ASN A 204 -14.15 14.13 -6.56
C ASN A 204 -13.67 12.69 -6.74
N SER A 205 -12.51 12.53 -7.37
CA SER A 205 -11.89 11.25 -7.73
C SER A 205 -10.55 11.05 -7.04
N ILE A 206 -10.18 9.77 -6.90
CA ILE A 206 -8.83 9.38 -6.52
C ILE A 206 -8.15 8.85 -7.77
N GLU A 207 -7.06 9.47 -8.17
CA GLU A 207 -6.30 9.11 -9.38
C GLU A 207 -4.94 8.56 -9.00
N GLN A 208 -4.50 7.52 -9.71
CA GLN A 208 -3.16 6.96 -9.53
C GLN A 208 -2.17 7.79 -10.34
N VAL A 209 -1.11 8.26 -9.68
CA VAL A 209 -0.09 9.11 -10.28
C VAL A 209 1.29 8.48 -10.10
N SER A 210 2.14 8.63 -11.10
CA SER A 210 3.57 8.34 -11.00
C SER A 210 4.34 9.63 -11.20
N LEU A 211 5.35 9.86 -10.36
CA LEU A 211 6.22 11.03 -10.46
C LEU A 211 7.34 10.72 -11.46
N ILE A 212 7.47 11.60 -12.46
CA ILE A 212 8.51 11.50 -13.50
C ILE A 212 9.84 11.99 -12.92
N ASP A 213 9.85 13.17 -12.29
CA ASP A 213 11.04 13.78 -11.66
C ASP A 213 10.88 13.81 -10.13
N LYS A 214 11.38 12.76 -9.47
CA LYS A 214 11.23 12.58 -8.01
C LYS A 214 12.20 13.42 -7.20
N ASP A 215 13.40 13.62 -7.74
CA ASP A 215 14.51 14.21 -7.00
C ASP A 215 14.27 15.71 -6.71
N ASP A 216 13.42 16.36 -7.50
CA ASP A 216 13.03 17.75 -7.27
C ASP A 216 12.00 17.89 -6.14
N LEU A 217 11.01 17.01 -6.07
CA LEU A 217 9.93 17.05 -5.08
C LEU A 217 10.30 16.38 -3.75
N ILE A 218 11.11 15.32 -3.79
CA ILE A 218 11.44 14.47 -2.64
C ILE A 218 12.95 14.44 -2.44
N ILE A 219 13.42 15.08 -1.37
CA ILE A 219 14.83 15.05 -0.95
C ILE A 219 14.92 14.27 0.36
N ASN A 220 15.69 13.18 0.40
CA ASN A 220 15.92 12.35 1.60
C ASN A 220 14.62 11.88 2.30
N SER A 221 13.64 11.36 1.54
CA SER A 221 12.32 10.95 2.05
C SER A 221 11.51 12.08 2.68
N GLN A 222 11.79 13.34 2.31
CA GLN A 222 11.08 14.53 2.77
C GLN A 222 10.70 15.39 1.58
N VAL A 223 9.65 16.18 1.75
CA VAL A 223 9.24 17.15 0.74
C VAL A 223 10.29 18.25 0.66
N ASN A 224 10.71 18.60 -0.55
CA ASN A 224 11.65 19.69 -0.77
C ASN A 224 11.04 21.01 -0.24
N GLN A 225 11.83 21.74 0.56
CA GLN A 225 11.41 22.97 1.22
C GLN A 225 10.92 24.04 0.24
N ASN A 226 11.42 24.03 -1.00
CA ASN A 226 11.03 24.99 -2.03
C ASN A 226 9.54 24.88 -2.43
N TYR A 227 8.92 23.72 -2.23
CA TYR A 227 7.52 23.49 -2.58
C TYR A 227 6.57 23.69 -1.39
N LEU A 228 7.10 23.83 -0.18
CA LEU A 228 6.26 24.03 1.01
C LEU A 228 5.57 25.39 0.96
N THR A 229 4.34 25.46 1.46
CA THR A 229 3.67 26.75 1.68
C THR A 229 4.41 27.54 2.77
N GLU A 230 4.35 28.87 2.71
CA GLU A 230 5.05 29.75 3.66
C GLU A 230 4.64 29.48 5.12
N ASP A 231 3.35 29.16 5.34
CA ASP A 231 2.83 28.85 6.68
C ASP A 231 3.23 27.46 7.20
N GLU A 232 3.72 26.55 6.35
CA GLU A 232 4.01 25.17 6.74
C GLU A 232 5.11 25.10 7.81
N ALA A 233 6.13 25.97 7.70
CA ALA A 233 7.20 26.05 8.69
C ALA A 233 6.67 26.50 10.07
N LEU A 234 5.68 27.41 10.08
CA LEU A 234 5.01 27.85 11.29
C LEU A 234 4.20 26.71 11.91
N PHE A 235 3.42 25.97 11.11
CA PHE A 235 2.64 24.82 11.57
C PHE A 235 3.52 23.73 12.18
N GLN A 236 4.65 23.41 11.53
CA GLN A 236 5.61 22.46 12.08
C GLN A 236 6.17 22.92 13.44
N THR A 237 6.49 24.21 13.56
CA THR A 237 6.97 24.78 14.83
C THR A 237 5.91 24.69 15.93
N MET A 238 4.66 25.02 15.61
CA MET A 238 3.53 24.90 16.56
C MET A 238 3.31 23.44 17.00
N TRP A 239 3.33 22.50 16.05
CA TRP A 239 3.22 21.07 16.33
C TRP A 239 4.30 20.57 17.28
N LEU A 240 5.55 20.96 17.04
CA LEU A 240 6.67 20.58 17.90
C LEU A 240 6.54 21.16 19.31
N ARG A 241 6.12 22.43 19.43
CA ARG A 241 5.84 23.05 20.73
C ARG A 241 4.73 22.33 21.48
N TYR A 242 3.66 21.94 20.79
CA TYR A 242 2.57 21.16 21.36
C TYR A 242 3.05 19.80 21.88
N CYS A 243 3.81 19.05 21.08
CA CYS A 243 4.37 17.76 21.49
C CYS A 243 5.27 17.91 22.72
N ASN A 244 6.14 18.92 22.75
CA ASN A 244 7.04 19.17 23.87
C ASN A 244 6.29 19.57 25.15
N ALA A 245 5.25 20.40 25.02
CA ALA A 245 4.46 20.87 26.17
C ALA A 245 3.67 19.75 26.86
N ILE A 246 3.17 18.77 26.10
CA ILE A 246 2.38 17.66 26.64
C ILE A 246 3.26 16.50 27.13
N THR A 247 4.51 16.44 26.69
CA THR A 247 5.43 15.35 27.05
C THR A 247 5.80 15.41 28.53
N ILE A 248 5.42 14.37 29.28
CA ILE A 248 5.81 14.17 30.67
C ILE A 248 7.17 13.47 30.69
N LYS A 249 8.23 14.18 31.12
CA LYS A 249 9.62 13.71 31.06
C LYS A 249 9.85 12.41 31.81
N GLU A 250 9.19 12.24 32.95
CA GLU A 250 9.28 11.07 33.82
C GLU A 250 8.65 9.81 33.19
N ARG A 251 7.79 9.97 32.17
CA ARG A 251 7.11 8.87 31.47
C ARG A 251 7.80 8.50 30.15
N ILE A 252 8.94 9.11 29.82
CA ILE A 252 9.68 8.80 28.59
C ILE A 252 10.25 7.39 28.71
N ASN A 253 9.76 6.49 27.84
CA ASN A 253 10.27 5.12 27.71
C ASN A 253 10.59 4.82 26.24
N PRO A 254 11.85 4.96 25.80
CA PRO A 254 12.22 4.81 24.39
C PRO A 254 12.04 3.36 23.88
N LYS A 255 12.15 2.35 24.77
CA LYS A 255 11.93 0.95 24.41
C LYS A 255 10.45 0.71 24.06
N LEU A 256 9.55 1.20 24.90
CA LEU A 256 8.10 1.10 24.68
C LEU A 256 7.68 1.93 23.46
N GLN A 257 8.25 3.13 23.29
CA GLN A 257 8.03 3.96 22.10
C GLN A 257 8.42 3.24 20.82
N ARG A 258 9.58 2.55 20.76
CA ARG A 258 9.99 1.77 19.58
C ARG A 258 9.07 0.58 19.29
N GLN A 259 8.46 -0.02 20.32
CA GLN A 259 7.48 -1.11 20.14
C GLN A 259 6.17 -0.60 19.54
N HIS A 260 5.66 0.54 20.02
CA HIS A 260 4.42 1.12 19.52
C HIS A 260 4.61 1.95 18.25
N MET A 261 5.77 2.56 18.03
CA MET A 261 6.10 3.38 16.86
C MET A 261 7.45 2.89 16.29
N PRO A 262 7.42 1.94 15.33
CA PRO A 262 8.63 1.40 14.74
C PRO A 262 9.53 2.50 14.12
N SER A 263 10.84 2.41 14.37
CA SER A 263 11.82 3.45 13.98
C SER A 263 11.84 3.81 12.50
N ARG A 264 11.46 2.87 11.62
CA ARG A 264 11.36 3.11 10.18
C ARG A 264 10.43 4.27 9.80
N PHE A 265 9.39 4.54 10.61
CA PHE A 265 8.45 5.64 10.36
C PHE A 265 8.98 6.99 10.83
N TRP A 266 9.98 7.02 11.72
CA TRP A 266 10.44 8.25 12.36
C TRP A 266 10.98 9.28 11.35
N ARG A 267 11.49 8.82 10.20
CA ARG A 267 11.97 9.70 9.12
C ARG A 267 10.87 10.59 8.52
N TYR A 268 9.61 10.13 8.54
CA TYR A 268 8.46 10.86 8.01
C TYR A 268 7.72 11.68 9.10
N LEU A 269 8.08 11.51 10.37
CA LEU A 269 7.41 12.17 11.50
C LEU A 269 8.20 13.42 11.92
N PRO A 270 7.63 14.63 11.85
CA PRO A 270 8.33 15.84 12.30
C PRO A 270 8.67 15.78 13.80
N GLU A 271 7.79 15.23 14.64
CA GLU A 271 7.98 15.12 16.09
C GLU A 271 9.21 14.30 16.50
N MET A 272 9.61 13.30 15.70
CA MET A 272 10.76 12.46 16.02
C MET A 272 12.11 13.09 15.63
N LYS A 273 12.11 14.13 14.80
CA LYS A 273 13.35 14.77 14.31
C LYS A 273 14.08 15.55 15.40
N LEU A 274 13.37 16.08 16.39
CA LEU A 274 13.98 16.77 17.54
C LEU A 274 14.51 15.79 18.60
N ALA A 275 13.77 14.72 18.89
CA ALA A 275 14.17 13.72 19.89
C ALA A 275 15.52 13.05 19.54
N VAL A 276 15.80 12.85 18.25
CA VAL A 276 17.09 12.31 17.77
C VAL A 276 18.22 13.33 17.91
N LYS A 277 17.96 14.62 17.74
CA LYS A 277 18.98 15.67 17.98
C LYS A 277 19.31 15.80 19.47
N GLU A 278 18.33 15.70 20.35
CA GLU A 278 18.55 15.72 21.81
C GLU A 278 19.21 14.43 22.35
N HIS A 279 19.04 13.28 21.69
CA HIS A 279 19.68 12.01 22.09
C HIS A 279 21.08 11.80 21.48
N ASN A 280 21.43 12.48 20.38
CA ASN A 280 22.71 12.31 19.68
C ASN A 280 23.66 13.55 19.77
N GLY A 281 23.35 14.58 20.56
CA GLY A 281 24.28 15.64 20.99
C GLY A 281 24.48 15.54 22.50
N ILE A 282 25.69 15.64 23.08
CA ILE A 282 26.65 16.76 22.97
C ILE A 282 25.94 18.09 23.16
#